data_AF-A0A8S9XKH9-F1
#
_entry.id   AF-A0A8S9XKH9-F1
#
_cell.length_a   1.000
_cell.length_b   1.000
_cell.length_c   1.000
_cell.angle_alpha   90.00
_cell.angle_beta   90.00
_cell.angle_gamma   90.00
#
_symmetry.space_group_name_H-M   'P 1'
#
loop_
_entity.id
_entity.type
_entity.pdbx_description
1 polymer ?
#
loop_
_entity_poly.entity_id
_entity_poly.type
_entity_poly.pdbx_seq_one_letter_code
_entity_poly.pdbx_strand_id
1 'polypeptide(L)'
;MSVKTTPFLLVTANVGSIFEDPSVMLKVWTEEFLATVARLDPKFIALHCQEVGGKKYEESMQHVEYFVKLLMDSDELRLFDKVRIYLDEDYSSAETFTVSTRFE
;
A
#
# COMPACT_ATOMS: atom_id res chain seq x y z
N MET A 1 -28.53 -12.29 -15.93
CA MET A 1 -28.24 -11.81 -14.56
C MET A 1 -27.31 -10.61 -14.70
N SER A 2 -27.61 -9.47 -14.09
CA SER A 2 -26.70 -8.33 -14.12
C SER A 2 -25.49 -8.68 -13.25
N VAL A 3 -24.30 -8.81 -13.85
CA VAL A 3 -23.06 -9.00 -13.10
C VAL A 3 -22.90 -7.75 -12.25
N LYS A 4 -22.90 -7.91 -10.93
CA LYS A 4 -22.75 -6.81 -9.98
C LYS A 4 -21.29 -6.36 -10.05
N THR A 5 -20.97 -5.44 -10.98
CA THR A 5 -19.63 -4.89 -11.12
C THR A 5 -19.38 -3.91 -9.98
N THR A 6 -18.22 -3.99 -9.32
CA THR A 6 -17.80 -3.00 -8.33
C THR A 6 -17.00 -1.92 -9.08
N PRO A 7 -17.57 -0.74 -9.41
CA PRO A 7 -16.85 0.19 -10.28
C PRO A 7 -15.59 0.78 -9.64
N PHE A 8 -15.54 0.89 -8.30
CA PHE A 8 -14.45 1.49 -7.56
C PHE A 8 -14.09 0.66 -6.33
N LEU A 9 -12.80 0.37 -6.14
CA LEU A 9 -12.25 -0.20 -4.91
C LEU A 9 -11.34 0.85 -4.26
N LEU A 10 -11.75 1.36 -3.10
CA LEU A 10 -10.99 2.36 -2.34
C LEU A 10 -10.51 1.70 -1.06
N VAL A 11 -9.18 1.60 -0.89
CA VAL A 11 -8.55 0.90 0.22
C VAL A 11 -7.63 1.85 0.97
N THR A 12 -7.81 1.92 2.28
CA THR A 12 -6.86 2.54 3.20
C THR A 12 -6.33 1.48 4.15
N ALA A 13 -5.03 1.40 4.34
CA ALA A 13 -4.43 0.43 5.24
C ALA A 13 -3.30 1.06 6.05
N ASN A 14 -3.39 0.98 7.37
CA ASN A 14 -2.21 1.13 8.21
C ASN A 14 -1.34 -0.12 8.00
N VAL A 15 -0.14 0.08 7.49
CA VAL A 15 0.78 -1.00 7.13
C VAL A 15 2.01 -1.06 8.03
N GLY A 16 2.08 -0.28 9.11
CA GLY A 16 3.26 -0.24 9.98
C GLY A 16 3.73 -1.62 10.42
N SER A 17 2.81 -2.45 10.92
CA SER A 17 3.11 -3.83 11.35
C SER A 17 3.41 -4.80 10.20
N ILE A 18 2.97 -4.50 8.97
CA ILE A 18 3.24 -5.33 7.79
C ILE A 18 4.71 -5.18 7.37
N PHE A 19 5.26 -3.98 7.53
CA PHE A 19 6.64 -3.66 7.20
C PHE A 19 7.63 -4.00 8.33
N GLU A 20 7.16 -4.39 9.52
CA GLU A 20 8.01 -4.90 10.61
C GLU A 20 8.51 -6.34 10.36
N ASP A 21 7.71 -7.18 9.68
CA ASP A 21 8.11 -8.51 9.20
C ASP A 21 7.69 -8.70 7.72
N PRO A 22 8.42 -8.06 6.80
CA PRO A 22 8.08 -8.07 5.38
C PRO A 22 8.25 -9.45 4.73
N SER A 23 8.99 -10.36 5.36
CA SER A 23 9.22 -11.71 4.83
C SER A 23 7.95 -12.57 4.83
N VAL A 24 7.03 -12.30 5.77
CA VAL A 24 5.78 -13.04 5.95
C VAL A 24 4.58 -12.13 5.73
N MET A 25 4.50 -11.02 6.46
CA MET A 25 3.28 -10.21 6.53
C MET A 25 2.99 -9.49 5.23
N LEU A 26 4.02 -8.97 4.55
CA LEU A 26 3.86 -8.29 3.27
C LEU A 26 3.34 -9.24 2.18
N LYS A 27 3.82 -10.49 2.19
CA LYS A 27 3.36 -11.53 1.27
C LYS A 27 1.87 -11.82 1.50
N VAL A 28 1.49 -12.16 2.73
CA VAL A 28 0.10 -12.51 3.08
C VAL A 28 -0.84 -11.36 2.76
N TRP A 29 -0.47 -10.14 3.14
CA TRP A 29 -1.30 -8.97 2.88
C TRP A 29 -1.49 -8.74 1.38
N THR A 30 -0.42 -8.89 0.59
CA THR A 30 -0.52 -8.65 -0.85
C THR A 30 -1.33 -9.74 -1.55
N GLU A 31 -1.16 -11.01 -1.17
CA GLU A 31 -1.98 -12.12 -1.69
C GLU A 31 -3.47 -11.89 -1.44
N GLU A 32 -3.85 -11.48 -0.22
CA GLU A 32 -5.26 -11.19 0.12
C GLU A 32 -5.81 -9.95 -0.60
N PHE A 33 -4.98 -8.92 -0.77
CA PHE A 33 -5.34 -7.74 -1.54
C PHE A 33 -5.62 -8.09 -3.00
N LEU A 34 -4.71 -8.82 -3.66
CA LEU A 34 -4.85 -9.24 -5.05
C LEU A 34 -6.03 -10.20 -5.24
N ALA A 35 -6.22 -11.16 -4.33
CA ALA A 35 -7.39 -12.04 -4.34
C ALA A 35 -8.70 -11.25 -4.23
N THR A 36 -8.71 -10.18 -3.45
CA THR A 36 -9.86 -9.28 -3.34
C THR A 36 -10.09 -8.49 -4.63
N VAL A 37 -9.04 -8.00 -5.28
CA VAL A 37 -9.13 -7.34 -6.59
C VAL A 37 -9.73 -8.31 -7.62
N ALA A 38 -9.18 -9.51 -7.75
CA ALA A 38 -9.66 -10.52 -8.69
C ALA A 38 -11.14 -10.89 -8.47
N ARG A 39 -11.56 -11.00 -7.19
CA ARG A 39 -12.93 -11.36 -6.83
C ARG A 39 -13.93 -10.22 -7.09
N LEU A 40 -13.53 -8.97 -6.89
CA LEU A 40 -14.40 -7.81 -7.03
C LEU A 40 -14.43 -7.22 -8.45
N ASP A 41 -13.41 -7.53 -9.26
CA ASP A 41 -13.22 -7.05 -10.64
C ASP A 41 -13.43 -5.52 -10.78
N PRO A 42 -12.69 -4.70 -10.02
CA PRO A 42 -12.91 -3.26 -10.02
C PRO A 42 -12.37 -2.59 -11.29
N LYS A 43 -13.07 -1.55 -11.76
CA LYS A 43 -12.60 -0.73 -12.89
C LYS A 43 -11.61 0.35 -12.49
N PHE A 44 -11.54 0.66 -11.20
CA PHE A 44 -10.64 1.64 -10.63
C PHE A 44 -10.26 1.23 -9.21
N ILE A 45 -8.98 1.37 -8.89
CA ILE A 45 -8.43 1.09 -7.56
C ILE A 45 -7.71 2.34 -7.07
N ALA A 46 -8.00 2.74 -5.83
CA ALA A 46 -7.14 3.62 -5.06
C ALA A 46 -6.69 2.89 -3.80
N LEU A 47 -5.38 2.74 -3.63
CA LEU A 47 -4.76 2.17 -2.44
C LEU A 47 -3.93 3.25 -1.75
N HIS A 48 -4.23 3.49 -0.48
CA HIS A 48 -3.50 4.42 0.37
C HIS A 48 -2.97 3.68 1.60
N CYS A 49 -1.64 3.66 1.75
CA CYS A 49 -0.96 2.99 2.85
C CYS A 49 -0.42 4.01 3.85
N GLN A 50 -0.78 3.90 5.13
CA GLN A 50 -0.28 4.73 6.22
C GLN A 50 0.83 4.02 7.01
N GLU A 51 1.70 4.81 7.66
CA GLU A 51 2.77 4.32 8.55
C GLU A 51 3.81 3.42 7.87
N VAL A 52 4.01 3.61 6.57
CA VAL A 52 5.03 2.90 5.81
C VAL A 52 6.42 3.25 6.40
N GLY A 53 7.07 2.24 6.99
CA GLY A 53 8.45 2.30 7.43
C GLY A 53 8.75 2.65 8.90
N GLY A 54 7.72 2.83 9.72
CA GLY A 54 7.81 2.82 11.19
C GLY A 54 9.03 3.54 11.78
N LYS A 55 9.63 2.96 12.83
CA LYS A 55 10.83 3.51 13.51
C LYS A 55 12.16 3.19 12.80
N LYS A 56 12.14 2.32 11.78
CA LYS A 56 13.33 1.83 11.06
C LYS A 56 13.25 2.22 9.58
N TYR A 57 13.24 3.52 9.36
CA TYR A 57 12.90 4.15 8.09
C TYR A 57 13.81 3.73 6.92
N GLU A 58 15.14 3.76 7.10
CA GLU A 58 16.09 3.48 6.01
C GLU A 58 15.99 2.04 5.48
N GLU A 59 15.85 1.06 6.37
CA GLU A 59 15.61 -0.35 6.00
C GLU A 59 14.25 -0.51 5.32
N SER A 60 13.27 0.30 5.73
CA SER A 60 11.90 0.19 5.26
C SER A 60 11.69 0.70 3.83
N MET A 61 12.46 1.70 3.38
CA MET A 61 12.33 2.22 2.00
C MET A 61 12.58 1.13 0.94
N GLN A 62 13.54 0.22 1.19
CA GLN A 62 13.76 -0.94 0.32
C GLN A 62 12.54 -1.86 0.25
N HIS A 63 11.84 -2.02 1.38
CA HIS A 63 10.61 -2.80 1.43
C HIS A 63 9.45 -2.11 0.70
N VAL A 64 9.38 -0.77 0.70
CA VAL A 64 8.39 -0.02 -0.08
C VAL A 64 8.59 -0.22 -1.57
N GLU A 65 9.83 -0.05 -2.05
CA GLU A 65 10.16 -0.29 -3.46
C GLU A 65 9.82 -1.73 -3.88
N TYR A 66 10.17 -2.70 -3.05
CA TYR A 66 9.83 -4.10 -3.27
C TYR A 66 8.32 -4.32 -3.33
N PHE A 67 7.57 -3.75 -2.39
CA PHE A 67 6.12 -3.83 -2.36
C PHE A 67 5.46 -3.24 -3.62
N VAL A 68 5.89 -2.03 -4.01
CA VAL A 68 5.44 -1.37 -5.24
C VAL A 68 5.72 -2.26 -6.45
N LYS A 69 6.92 -2.81 -6.56
CA LYS A 69 7.28 -3.71 -7.66
C LYS A 69 6.39 -4.96 -7.69
N LEU A 70 6.14 -5.56 -6.53
CA LEU A 70 5.31 -6.75 -6.42
C LEU A 70 3.86 -6.48 -6.86
N LEU A 71 3.32 -5.30 -6.59
CA LEU A 71 2.03 -4.86 -7.13
C LEU A 71 2.08 -4.64 -8.65
N MET A 72 3.16 -4.09 -9.19
CA MET A 72 3.29 -3.84 -10.63
C MET A 72 3.48 -5.11 -11.46
N ASP A 73 4.11 -6.12 -10.86
CA ASP A 73 4.35 -7.41 -11.51
C ASP A 73 3.15 -8.36 -11.38
N SER A 74 2.07 -7.99 -10.67
CA SER A 74 0.92 -8.87 -10.46
C SER A 74 -0.01 -8.92 -11.67
N ASP A 75 -0.52 -10.12 -11.97
CA ASP A 75 -1.41 -10.33 -13.11
C ASP A 75 -2.75 -9.59 -12.94
N GLU A 76 -3.23 -9.46 -11.70
CA GLU A 76 -4.49 -8.77 -11.38
C GLU A 76 -4.41 -7.27 -11.68
N LEU A 77 -3.25 -6.64 -11.44
CA LEU A 77 -3.08 -5.20 -11.65
C LEU A 77 -2.54 -4.84 -13.03
N ARG A 78 -1.90 -5.78 -13.73
CA ARG A 78 -1.41 -5.58 -15.11
C ARG A 78 -2.52 -5.30 -16.12
N LEU A 79 -3.78 -5.63 -15.79
CA LEU A 79 -4.95 -5.36 -16.64
C LEU A 79 -5.36 -3.88 -16.67
N PHE A 80 -4.85 -3.04 -15.77
CA PHE A 80 -5.16 -1.62 -15.74
C PHE A 80 -4.26 -0.83 -16.71
N ASP A 81 -4.86 -0.01 -17.57
CA ASP A 81 -4.11 0.74 -18.59
C ASP A 81 -3.22 1.86 -18.03
N LYS A 82 -3.44 2.25 -16.76
CA LYS A 82 -2.75 3.37 -16.12
C LYS A 82 -2.50 3.09 -14.66
N VAL A 83 -1.26 3.31 -14.25
CA VAL A 83 -0.86 3.31 -12.85
C VAL A 83 -0.21 4.65 -12.50
N ARG A 84 -0.52 5.17 -11.32
CA ARG A 84 0.18 6.31 -10.72
C ARG A 84 0.52 5.97 -9.28
N ILE A 85 1.78 6.20 -8.93
CA ILE A 85 2.31 5.93 -7.60
C ILE A 85 2.81 7.25 -7.05
N TYR A 86 2.38 7.55 -5.83
CA TYR A 86 2.83 8.73 -5.10
C TYR A 86 3.45 8.19 -3.82
N LEU A 87 4.75 8.42 -3.68
CA LEU A 87 5.50 8.13 -2.47
C LEU A 87 5.79 9.47 -1.82
N ASP A 88 5.47 9.58 -0.53
CA ASP A 88 5.90 10.71 0.27
C ASP A 88 7.35 10.41 0.68
N GLU A 89 8.32 10.94 -0.04
CA GLU A 89 9.76 10.65 0.15
C GLU A 89 10.48 11.71 1.00
N ASP A 90 9.80 12.78 1.44
CA ASP A 90 10.45 13.87 2.16
C ASP A 90 10.52 13.60 3.67
N TYR A 91 11.47 12.74 4.06
CA TYR A 91 11.76 12.42 5.48
C TYR A 91 12.97 13.19 6.01
N SER A 92 13.33 14.31 5.37
CA SER A 92 14.50 15.14 5.68
C SER A 92 14.51 15.74 7.10
N SER A 93 13.44 15.56 7.88
CA SER A 93 13.38 15.94 9.29
C SER A 93 12.68 14.88 10.14
N ALA A 94 13.46 14.15 10.94
CA ALA A 94 12.95 13.30 12.02
C ALA A 94 12.08 14.08 13.03
N GLU A 95 12.17 15.41 13.04
CA GLU A 95 11.41 16.31 13.92
C GLU A 95 9.97 16.62 13.45
N THR A 96 9.61 16.32 12.19
CA THR A 96 8.26 16.61 11.67
C THR A 96 7.37 15.36 11.57
N PHE A 97 7.89 14.20 12.00
CA PHE A 97 7.24 12.90 11.82
C PHE A 97 6.06 12.64 12.75
N THR A 98 5.99 13.32 13.90
CA THR A 98 4.84 13.26 14.79
C THR A 98 4.35 14.67 15.05
N VAL A 99 3.06 14.93 14.81
CA VAL A 99 2.41 16.08 15.44
C VAL A 99 2.54 15.86 16.94
N SER A 100 3.50 16.53 17.58
CA SER A 100 3.59 16.54 19.03
C SER A 100 2.34 17.27 19.52
N THR A 101 1.39 16.55 20.13
CA THR A 101 0.37 17.15 20.97
C THR A 101 1.04 17.73 22.21
N ARG A 102 1.70 18.88 22.06
CA ARG A 102 1.93 19.79 23.18
C ARG A 102 0.66 20.60 23.35
N PHE A 103 -0.13 20.21 24.34
CA PHE A 103 -1.07 21.14 24.95
C PHE A 103 -0.24 22.04 25.86
N GLU A 104 -0.11 23.32 25.50
CA GLU A 104 0.19 24.38 26.47
C GLU A 104 -1.02 24.64 27.36
#